data_AF-A0A937WXK1-F1
#
_entry.id   AF-A0A937WXK1-F1
#
_cell.length_a   1.000
_cell.length_b   1.000
_cell.length_c   1.000
_cell.angle_alpha   90.00
_cell.angle_beta   90.00
_cell.angle_gamma   90.00
#
_symmetry.space_group_name_H-M   'P 1'
#
loop_
_entity.id
_entity.type
_entity.pdbx_description
1 polymer ?
#
loop_
_entity_poly.entity_id
_entity_poly.type
_entity_poly.pdbx_seq_one_letter_code
_entity_poly.pdbx_strand_id
1 'polypeptide(L)'
;MNFSSLIKWIATVLGIVIFLMCNLSALAGEVLADIPAIATKSQAEVAKLLGSPTSQSKSKYGAKCVYSKGAIEIVFINGKADWITVYLPNASYSKEALAFLKLPVKSPTFSNANVIRWTNLPGLLEVSIFPSGNKVDYEYIKVKTK
;
A
#
# COMPACT_ATOMS: atom_id res chain seq x y z
N MET A 1 -29.74 -12.49 -49.88
CA MET A 1 -29.45 -11.67 -48.67
C MET A 1 -28.98 -10.31 -49.16
N ASN A 2 -29.66 -9.21 -48.82
CA ASN A 2 -29.41 -7.91 -49.45
C ASN A 2 -28.32 -7.12 -48.69
N PHE A 3 -27.49 -6.35 -49.40
CA PHE A 3 -26.28 -5.70 -48.86
C PHE A 3 -26.58 -4.78 -47.66
N SER A 4 -27.77 -4.15 -47.67
CA SER A 4 -28.33 -3.35 -46.58
C SER A 4 -28.52 -4.14 -45.27
N SER A 5 -28.91 -5.41 -45.35
CA SER A 5 -29.11 -6.28 -44.19
C SER A 5 -27.78 -6.73 -43.57
N LEU A 6 -26.73 -6.86 -44.38
CA LEU A 6 -25.38 -7.22 -43.93
C LEU A 6 -24.72 -6.08 -43.13
N ILE A 7 -24.87 -4.83 -43.58
CA ILE A 7 -24.33 -3.64 -42.90
C ILE A 7 -25.02 -3.40 -41.55
N LYS A 8 -26.35 -3.60 -41.47
CA LYS A 8 -27.08 -3.50 -40.20
C LYS A 8 -26.62 -4.55 -39.19
N TRP A 9 -26.38 -5.79 -39.64
CA TRP A 9 -25.89 -6.86 -38.78
C TRP A 9 -24.46 -6.60 -38.27
N ILE A 10 -23.56 -6.12 -39.14
CA ILE A 10 -22.20 -5.72 -38.75
C ILE A 10 -22.23 -4.57 -37.74
N ALA A 11 -23.06 -3.55 -37.93
CA ALA A 11 -23.18 -2.43 -37.01
C ALA A 11 -23.73 -2.84 -35.63
N THR A 12 -24.68 -3.78 -35.58
CA THR A 12 -25.21 -4.33 -34.31
C THR A 12 -24.17 -5.17 -33.57
N VAL A 13 -23.38 -5.99 -34.27
CA VAL A 13 -22.33 -6.80 -33.65
C VAL A 13 -21.14 -5.94 -33.19
N LEU A 14 -20.75 -4.92 -33.97
CA LEU A 14 -19.67 -3.98 -33.58
C LEU A 14 -20.06 -3.14 -32.36
N GLY A 15 -21.33 -2.72 -32.26
CA GLY A 15 -21.85 -1.95 -31.12
C GLY A 15 -21.84 -2.74 -29.81
N ILE A 16 -22.07 -4.06 -29.86
CA ILE A 16 -22.06 -4.93 -28.68
C ILE A 16 -20.62 -5.20 -28.19
N VAL A 17 -19.64 -5.31 -29.09
CA VAL A 17 -18.23 -5.55 -28.72
C VAL A 17 -17.59 -4.32 -28.07
N ILE A 18 -17.96 -3.10 -28.49
CA ILE A 18 -17.44 -1.85 -27.91
C ILE A 18 -17.98 -1.60 -26.50
N PHE A 19 -19.18 -2.08 -26.17
CA PHE A 19 -19.74 -1.96 -24.81
C PHE A 19 -19.09 -2.94 -23.81
N LEU A 20 -18.48 -4.03 -24.29
CA LEU A 20 -17.88 -5.06 -23.42
C LEU A 20 -16.45 -4.73 -22.95
N MET A 21 -15.77 -3.74 -23.54
CA MET A 21 -14.36 -3.44 -23.23
C MET A 21 -14.13 -2.40 -22.12
N CYS A 22 -15.18 -1.85 -21.51
CA CYS A 22 -15.03 -0.74 -20.54
C CYS A 22 -15.11 -1.15 -19.05
N ASN A 23 -14.99 -2.43 -18.71
CA ASN A 23 -15.00 -2.87 -17.30
C ASN A 23 -13.71 -3.57 -16.88
N LEU A 24 -12.56 -3.12 -17.38
CA LEU A 24 -11.28 -3.40 -16.71
C LEU A 24 -10.98 -2.27 -15.73
N SER A 25 -11.88 -2.06 -14.77
CA SER A 25 -11.59 -1.21 -13.62
C SER A 25 -10.42 -1.85 -12.90
N ALA A 26 -9.29 -1.14 -12.94
CA ALA A 26 -8.08 -1.53 -12.28
C ALA A 26 -8.39 -1.97 -10.85
N LEU A 27 -8.02 -3.21 -10.50
CA LEU A 27 -7.73 -3.59 -9.11
C LEU A 27 -6.43 -2.87 -8.68
N ALA A 28 -6.35 -1.56 -8.89
CA ALA A 28 -5.39 -0.71 -8.25
C ALA A 28 -5.88 -0.61 -6.81
N GLY A 29 -5.29 -1.43 -5.94
CA GLY A 29 -5.52 -1.34 -4.52
C GLY A 29 -5.37 0.11 -4.07
N GLU A 30 -6.36 0.60 -3.32
CA GLU A 30 -6.34 1.94 -2.77
C GLU A 30 -5.04 2.13 -1.98
N VAL A 31 -4.25 3.15 -2.34
CA VAL A 31 -3.00 3.44 -1.66
C VAL A 31 -3.32 3.79 -0.21
N LEU A 32 -2.88 2.94 0.73
CA LEU A 32 -3.21 3.11 2.14
C LEU A 32 -2.24 4.07 2.83
N ALA A 33 -0.96 4.06 2.45
CA ALA A 33 0.06 4.91 3.05
C ALA A 33 1.13 5.34 2.03
N ASP A 34 1.44 6.64 1.98
CA ASP A 34 2.60 7.16 1.23
C ASP A 34 3.82 7.16 2.13
N ILE A 35 4.51 6.01 2.22
CA ILE A 35 5.66 5.85 3.12
C ILE A 35 6.79 6.83 2.81
N PRO A 36 7.16 7.10 1.55
CA PRO A 36 8.13 8.14 1.23
C PRO A 36 7.76 9.53 1.76
N ALA A 37 6.47 9.89 1.77
CA ALA A 37 6.01 11.17 2.31
C ALA A 37 5.99 11.23 3.85
N ILE A 38 5.82 10.07 4.52
CA ILE A 38 5.70 9.95 5.99
C ILE A 38 7.06 9.77 6.68
N ALA A 39 7.95 8.98 6.09
CA ALA A 39 9.22 8.61 6.70
C ALA A 39 10.02 9.86 7.12
N THR A 40 10.61 9.83 8.32
CA THR A 40 11.40 10.93 8.92
C THR A 40 10.64 12.24 9.20
N LYS A 41 9.31 12.28 9.00
CA LYS A 41 8.49 13.45 9.34
C LYS A 41 8.19 13.52 10.82
N SER A 42 8.03 14.73 11.36
CA SER A 42 7.53 14.91 12.71
C SER A 42 6.06 14.50 12.83
N GLN A 43 5.60 14.27 14.06
CA GLN A 43 4.18 13.97 14.31
C GLN A 43 3.23 15.02 13.74
N ALA A 44 3.58 16.30 13.87
CA ALA A 44 2.77 17.40 13.35
C ALA A 44 2.73 17.42 11.80
N GLU A 45 3.83 17.08 11.14
CA GLU A 45 3.88 16.96 9.68
C GLU A 45 3.08 15.75 9.19
N VAL A 46 3.21 14.60 9.86
CA VAL A 46 2.40 13.40 9.55
C VAL A 46 0.91 13.69 9.73
N ALA A 47 0.53 14.44 10.76
CA ALA A 47 -0.87 14.79 10.99
C ALA A 47 -1.47 15.66 9.88
N LYS A 48 -0.66 16.41 9.12
CA LYS A 48 -1.12 17.13 7.92
C LYS A 48 -1.43 16.18 6.75
N LEU A 49 -0.80 15.00 6.72
CA LEU A 49 -0.98 14.01 5.66
C LEU A 49 -2.10 13.01 5.99
N LEU A 50 -2.14 12.53 7.24
CA LEU A 50 -3.04 11.45 7.67
C LEU A 50 -4.20 11.94 8.55
N GLY A 51 -4.25 13.24 8.85
CA GLY A 51 -5.13 13.80 9.88
C GLY A 51 -4.60 13.56 11.30
N SER A 52 -5.37 14.02 12.29
CA SER A 52 -5.03 13.82 13.70
C SER A 52 -5.00 12.33 14.08
N PRO A 53 -4.09 11.92 14.97
CA PRO A 53 -4.08 10.54 15.44
C PRO A 53 -5.37 10.22 16.20
N THR A 54 -5.90 9.02 15.97
CA THR A 54 -7.07 8.48 16.68
C THR A 54 -6.73 8.13 18.12
N SER A 55 -5.49 7.71 18.37
CA SER A 55 -4.97 7.51 19.72
C SER A 55 -3.47 7.76 19.76
N GLN A 56 -2.99 8.10 20.95
CA GLN A 56 -1.58 8.33 21.22
C GLN A 56 -1.20 7.71 22.57
N SER A 57 -0.05 7.07 22.61
CA SER A 57 0.53 6.45 23.80
C SER A 57 2.04 6.65 23.81
N LYS A 58 2.69 6.31 24.92
CA LYS A 58 4.15 6.31 25.03
C LYS A 58 4.66 4.88 24.88
N SER A 59 5.67 4.68 24.03
CA SER A 59 6.42 3.43 23.92
C SER A 59 7.82 3.60 24.54
N LYS A 60 8.59 2.50 24.61
CA LYS A 60 9.99 2.52 25.02
C LYS A 60 10.85 3.51 24.20
N TYR A 61 10.53 3.69 22.91
CA TYR A 61 11.36 4.44 21.96
C TYR A 61 10.86 5.85 21.64
N GLY A 62 9.62 6.18 22.05
CA GLY A 62 9.02 7.47 21.75
C GLY A 62 7.49 7.42 21.73
N ALA A 63 6.87 8.49 21.25
CA ALA A 63 5.41 8.56 21.10
C ALA A 63 4.94 7.53 20.05
N LYS A 64 3.95 6.72 20.40
CA LYS A 64 3.25 5.84 19.46
C LYS A 64 1.90 6.46 19.14
N CYS A 65 1.64 6.73 17.87
CA CYS A 65 0.37 7.27 17.39
C CYS A 65 -0.30 6.29 16.44
N VAL A 66 -1.62 6.25 16.49
CA VAL A 66 -2.46 5.45 15.60
C VAL A 66 -3.27 6.40 14.71
N TYR A 67 -3.26 6.15 13.40
CA TYR A 67 -3.94 6.95 12.39
C TYR A 67 -4.95 6.08 11.62
N SER A 68 -5.78 6.73 10.79
CA SER A 68 -6.66 6.05 9.83
C SER A 68 -7.50 4.92 10.45
N LYS A 69 -8.08 5.18 11.64
CA LYS A 69 -8.89 4.22 12.40
C LYS A 69 -8.20 2.89 12.72
N GLY A 70 -6.89 2.91 12.96
CA GLY A 70 -6.12 1.71 13.32
C GLY A 70 -5.32 1.11 12.16
N ALA A 71 -5.52 1.59 10.93
CA ALA A 71 -4.83 1.03 9.77
C ALA A 71 -3.32 1.35 9.74
N ILE A 72 -2.90 2.43 10.42
CA ILE A 72 -1.49 2.87 10.45
C ILE A 72 -1.09 3.14 11.90
N GLU A 73 0.00 2.53 12.35
CA GLU A 73 0.65 2.87 13.62
C GLU A 73 2.05 3.41 13.35
N ILE A 74 2.46 4.46 14.08
CA ILE A 74 3.77 5.08 13.92
C ILE A 74 4.39 5.28 15.30
N VAL A 75 5.60 4.79 15.50
CA VAL A 75 6.46 5.18 16.61
C VAL A 75 7.40 6.28 16.15
N PHE A 76 7.33 7.43 16.83
CA PHE A 76 8.17 8.59 16.59
C PHE A 76 9.45 8.49 17.44
N ILE A 77 10.55 8.07 16.83
CA ILE A 77 11.87 7.97 17.46
C ILE A 77 12.62 9.27 17.20
N ASN A 78 13.18 9.89 18.25
CA ASN A 78 13.77 11.24 18.19
C ASN A 78 12.82 12.28 17.57
N GLY A 79 11.51 12.13 17.79
CA GLY A 79 10.46 13.00 17.26
C GLY A 79 10.16 12.82 15.77
N LYS A 80 10.71 11.78 15.11
CA LYS A 80 10.52 11.49 13.68
C LYS A 80 9.85 10.14 13.46
N ALA A 81 8.97 10.05 12.48
CA ALA A 81 8.30 8.81 12.09
C ALA A 81 9.33 7.78 11.63
N ASP A 82 9.43 6.68 12.38
CA ASP A 82 10.46 5.66 12.15
C ASP A 82 9.85 4.25 12.03
N TRP A 83 9.35 3.70 13.13
CA TRP A 83 8.74 2.37 13.08
C TRP A 83 7.28 2.53 12.69
N ILE A 84 6.99 2.21 11.44
CA ILE A 84 5.66 2.37 10.84
C ILE A 84 5.10 0.97 10.59
N THR A 85 3.91 0.71 11.14
CA THR A 85 3.12 -0.49 10.86
C THR A 85 1.92 -0.09 10.02
N VAL A 86 1.67 -0.83 8.94
CA VAL A 86 0.52 -0.63 8.05
C VAL A 86 -0.24 -1.95 7.93
N TYR A 87 -1.52 -1.97 8.31
CA TYR A 87 -2.37 -3.16 8.23
C TYR A 87 -3.05 -3.24 6.86
N LEU A 88 -2.85 -4.35 6.14
CA LEU A 88 -3.33 -4.53 4.75
C LEU A 88 -4.02 -5.89 4.53
N PRO A 89 -5.08 -6.23 5.29
CA PRO A 89 -5.69 -7.57 5.28
C PRO A 89 -6.19 -8.05 3.90
N ASN A 90 -6.41 -7.15 2.96
CA ASN A 90 -6.92 -7.48 1.62
C ASN A 90 -5.81 -7.72 0.57
N ALA A 91 -4.58 -7.28 0.86
CA ALA A 91 -3.45 -7.41 -0.06
C ALA A 91 -2.98 -8.87 -0.12
N SER A 92 -2.63 -9.35 -1.31
CA SER A 92 -2.01 -10.66 -1.47
C SER A 92 -0.61 -10.66 -0.86
N TYR A 93 -0.23 -11.77 -0.22
CA TYR A 93 1.10 -11.93 0.34
C TYR A 93 2.14 -12.13 -0.77
N SER A 94 2.60 -11.02 -1.33
CA SER A 94 3.53 -11.01 -2.45
C SER A 94 4.29 -9.68 -2.50
N LYS A 95 5.33 -9.60 -3.35
CA LYS A 95 6.15 -8.38 -3.50
C LYS A 95 5.36 -7.17 -4.00
N GLU A 96 4.24 -7.41 -4.68
CA GLU A 96 3.33 -6.38 -5.20
C GLU A 96 2.70 -5.56 -4.08
N ALA A 97 2.69 -6.07 -2.85
CA ALA A 97 2.17 -5.34 -1.70
C ALA A 97 2.95 -4.04 -1.39
N LEU A 98 4.22 -3.92 -1.82
CA LEU A 98 4.97 -2.65 -1.78
C LEU A 98 4.26 -1.48 -2.46
N ALA A 99 3.41 -1.74 -3.46
CA ALA A 99 2.67 -0.70 -4.16
C ALA A 99 1.66 0.02 -3.24
N PHE A 100 1.10 -0.65 -2.23
CA PHE A 100 0.19 -0.04 -1.25
C PHE A 100 0.90 1.00 -0.36
N LEU A 101 2.24 0.91 -0.27
CA LEU A 101 3.12 1.83 0.44
C LEU A 101 3.68 2.96 -0.45
N LYS A 102 3.27 3.02 -1.72
CA LYS A 102 3.93 3.79 -2.80
C LYS A 102 5.42 3.53 -2.92
N LEU A 103 5.86 2.32 -2.60
CA LEU A 103 7.23 1.89 -2.83
C LEU A 103 7.32 1.20 -4.20
N PRO A 104 8.44 1.36 -4.93
CA PRO A 104 8.64 0.65 -6.18
C PRO A 104 8.69 -0.86 -5.91
N VAL A 105 7.91 -1.63 -6.66
CA VAL A 105 7.92 -3.09 -6.58
C VAL A 105 9.31 -3.60 -6.98
N LYS A 106 9.97 -4.32 -6.06
CA LYS A 106 11.33 -4.86 -6.23
C LYS A 106 11.39 -6.29 -5.73
N SER A 107 12.39 -7.05 -6.20
CA SER A 107 12.67 -8.36 -5.62
C SER A 107 13.11 -8.24 -4.16
N PRO A 108 12.62 -9.11 -3.27
CA PRO A 108 12.99 -9.08 -1.85
C PRO A 108 14.43 -9.53 -1.63
N THR A 109 15.05 -9.02 -0.58
CA THR A 109 16.35 -9.52 -0.08
C THR A 109 16.18 -10.88 0.59
N PHE A 110 15.00 -11.14 1.17
CA PHE A 110 14.66 -12.41 1.83
C PHE A 110 13.17 -12.69 1.67
N SER A 111 12.80 -13.94 1.41
CA SER A 111 11.40 -14.35 1.30
C SER A 111 11.22 -15.79 1.75
N ASN A 112 10.22 -16.04 2.58
CA ASN A 112 9.74 -17.38 2.92
C ASN A 112 8.22 -17.35 3.19
N ALA A 113 7.67 -18.42 3.76
CA ALA A 113 6.25 -18.51 4.08
C ALA A 113 5.76 -17.56 5.20
N ASN A 114 6.66 -16.92 5.94
CA ASN A 114 6.35 -16.15 7.15
C ASN A 114 6.77 -14.68 7.06
N VAL A 115 7.71 -14.32 6.18
CA VAL A 115 8.09 -12.92 5.94
C VAL A 115 8.68 -12.73 4.53
N ILE A 116 8.27 -11.64 3.88
CA ILE A 116 8.97 -11.08 2.70
C ILE A 116 9.65 -9.79 3.18
N ARG A 117 10.95 -9.66 2.92
CA ARG A 117 11.76 -8.55 3.44
C ARG A 117 12.64 -7.92 2.37
N TRP A 118 12.71 -6.60 2.42
CA TRP A 118 13.67 -5.77 1.69
C TRP A 118 14.55 -5.03 2.70
N THR A 119 15.83 -4.95 2.40
CA THR A 119 16.77 -4.11 3.14
C THR A 119 17.33 -3.02 2.24
N ASN A 120 17.71 -1.89 2.83
CA ASN A 120 18.37 -0.77 2.14
C ASN A 120 17.57 -0.20 0.95
N LEU A 121 16.24 -0.14 1.06
CA LEU A 121 15.45 0.68 0.13
C LEU A 121 15.76 2.17 0.38
N PRO A 122 15.67 3.05 -0.64
CA PRO A 122 15.98 4.48 -0.46
C PRO A 122 15.21 5.09 0.72
N GLY A 123 15.94 5.66 1.69
CA GLY A 123 15.37 6.28 2.90
C GLY A 123 14.94 5.30 4.01
N LEU A 124 14.95 3.98 3.76
CA LEU A 124 14.46 2.95 4.68
C LEU A 124 15.58 1.96 5.05
N LEU A 125 15.58 1.49 6.29
CA LEU A 125 16.47 0.41 6.71
C LEU A 125 15.91 -0.94 6.27
N GLU A 126 14.63 -1.17 6.55
CA GLU A 126 13.95 -2.43 6.29
C GLU A 126 12.47 -2.20 6.00
N VAL A 127 11.93 -2.99 5.09
CA VAL A 127 10.49 -3.20 4.92
C VAL A 127 10.26 -4.71 5.02
N SER A 128 9.36 -5.13 5.91
CA SER A 128 8.98 -6.52 6.11
C SER A 128 7.46 -6.65 5.96
N ILE A 129 7.00 -7.70 5.28
CA ILE A 129 5.58 -8.04 5.11
C ILE A 129 5.33 -9.35 5.83
N PHE A 130 4.36 -9.37 6.72
CA PHE A 130 3.97 -10.54 7.49
C PHE A 130 2.61 -11.07 7.00
N PRO A 131 2.46 -12.37 6.75
CA PRO A 131 1.23 -12.93 6.22
C PRO A 131 0.23 -13.33 7.31
N SER A 132 -1.04 -13.34 6.92
CA SER A 132 -2.11 -14.15 7.50
C SER A 132 -2.67 -15.04 6.37
N GLY A 133 -2.24 -16.30 6.33
CA GLY A 133 -2.53 -17.19 5.20
C GLY A 133 -1.87 -16.70 3.90
N ASN A 134 -2.67 -16.50 2.84
CA ASN A 134 -2.20 -15.97 1.55
C ASN A 134 -2.36 -14.43 1.44
N LYS A 135 -2.73 -13.76 2.54
CA LYS A 135 -2.92 -12.31 2.62
C LYS A 135 -1.85 -11.69 3.50
N VAL A 136 -1.65 -10.39 3.35
CA VAL A 136 -0.84 -9.59 4.26
C VAL A 136 -1.64 -9.37 5.54
N ASP A 137 -1.03 -9.64 6.69
CA ASP A 137 -1.53 -9.19 7.99
C ASP A 137 -1.14 -7.72 8.17
N TYR A 138 0.16 -7.47 8.18
CA TYR A 138 0.73 -6.14 8.25
C TYR A 138 2.08 -6.04 7.57
N GLU A 139 2.42 -4.81 7.23
CA GLU A 139 3.75 -4.40 6.78
C GLU A 139 4.41 -3.59 7.89
N TYR A 140 5.70 -3.84 8.10
CA TYR A 140 6.49 -3.20 9.12
C TYR A 140 7.73 -2.56 8.49
N ILE A 141 7.82 -1.24 8.65
CA ILE A 141 8.82 -0.40 8.04
C ILE A 141 9.70 0.18 9.15
N LYS A 142 11.02 0.07 8.98
CA LYS A 142 12.01 0.77 9.80
C LYS A 142 12.71 1.80 8.95
N VAL A 143 12.73 3.04 9.41
CA VAL A 143 13.32 4.17 8.67
C VAL A 143 14.77 4.36 9.11
N LYS A 144 15.59 4.93 8.22
CA LYS A 144 16.98 5.30 8.56
C LYS A 144 16.99 6.63 9.30
N THR A 145 16.50 6.66 10.53
CA THR A 145 16.54 7.87 11.35
C THR A 145 17.93 8.01 11.95
N LYS A 146 18.55 9.18 11.72
CA LYS A 146 19.84 9.58 12.29
C LYS A 146 19.61 10.47 13.50
#